data_AF-A0A926ZFX9-F1
#
_entry.id   AF-A0A926ZFX9-F1
#
_cell.length_a   1.000
_cell.length_b   1.000
_cell.length_c   1.000
_cell.angle_alpha   90.00
_cell.angle_beta   90.00
_cell.angle_gamma   90.00
#
_symmetry.space_group_name_H-M   'P 1'
#
loop_
_entity.id
_entity.type
_entity.pdbx_description
1 polymer ?
#
loop_
_entity_poly.entity_id
_entity_poly.type
_entity_poly.pdbx_seq_one_letter_code
_entity_poly.pdbx_strand_id
1 'polypeptide(L)'
;MKKIFTNLIAAATASSAAVCMAIALEAPKAEAFSLAITNAGFEDPILGYGEFTDKSIPGWELYDPSGLISIPFVANYAVYHAASYSYVDEAPEGNNVGAIFLGLEPRSGVAGITQTLSSVLTAGTKYDLQVKVGNAAPDKIM
;
A
#
# COMPACT_ATOMS: atom_id res chain seq x y z
N MET A 1 68.10 73.97 10.71
CA MET A 1 69.05 72.98 10.14
C MET A 1 68.29 71.97 9.30
N LYS A 2 68.82 71.66 8.10
CA LYS A 2 68.61 70.50 7.22
C LYS A 2 67.19 70.09 6.78
N LYS A 3 66.94 70.27 5.47
CA LYS A 3 66.07 69.47 4.60
C LYS A 3 66.51 67.99 4.61
N ILE A 4 65.62 67.05 4.27
CA ILE A 4 65.79 66.00 3.24
C ILE A 4 64.46 65.24 3.05
N PHE A 5 64.09 65.05 1.77
CA PHE A 5 62.97 64.26 1.24
C PHE A 5 63.25 62.74 1.34
N THR A 6 62.22 61.87 1.26
CA THR A 6 62.07 60.79 0.26
C THR A 6 60.82 59.93 0.56
N ASN A 7 60.01 59.69 -0.47
CA ASN A 7 58.83 58.80 -0.51
C ASN A 7 59.22 57.31 -0.44
N LEU A 8 58.35 56.46 0.13
CA LEU A 8 58.15 55.11 -0.41
C LEU A 8 56.67 54.71 -0.30
N ILE A 9 56.14 54.34 -1.46
CA ILE A 9 54.80 53.80 -1.68
C ILE A 9 54.82 52.32 -1.30
N ALA A 10 53.79 51.85 -0.60
CA ALA A 10 53.29 50.49 -0.75
C ALA A 10 51.77 50.48 -0.51
N ALA A 11 51.03 50.22 -1.58
CA ALA A 11 49.60 49.91 -1.57
C ALA A 11 49.38 48.40 -1.43
N ALA A 12 48.10 48.02 -1.30
CA ALA A 12 47.50 46.67 -1.23
C ALA A 12 47.34 46.13 0.22
N THR A 13 46.19 45.63 0.67
CA THR A 13 44.90 45.29 0.02
C THR A 13 43.83 45.08 1.10
N ALA A 14 42.57 45.23 0.70
CA ALA A 14 41.36 45.11 1.51
C ALA A 14 41.12 43.72 2.14
N SER A 15 40.28 43.67 3.18
CA SER A 15 39.44 42.51 3.46
C SER A 15 38.09 42.99 3.98
N SER A 16 37.13 43.13 3.07
CA SER A 16 35.70 43.06 3.41
C SER A 16 35.36 41.60 3.65
N ALA A 17 35.01 41.26 4.89
CA ALA A 17 34.42 39.95 5.18
C ALA A 17 32.98 39.95 4.65
N ALA A 18 32.77 39.33 3.49
CA ALA A 18 31.45 38.98 3.02
C ALA A 18 30.90 37.84 3.89
N VAL A 19 29.91 38.13 4.74
CA VAL A 19 29.14 37.12 5.44
C VAL A 19 28.17 36.51 4.43
N CYS A 20 28.59 35.42 3.77
CA CYS A 20 27.68 34.60 2.99
C CYS A 20 26.86 33.74 3.96
N MET A 21 25.67 34.22 4.32
CA MET A 21 24.70 33.43 5.09
C MET A 21 24.09 32.39 4.14
N ALA A 22 24.62 31.16 4.17
CA ALA A 22 24.07 30.04 3.43
C ALA A 22 22.71 29.67 4.04
N ILE A 23 21.63 29.96 3.33
CA ILE A 23 20.31 29.40 3.63
C ILE A 23 20.34 27.97 3.10
N ALA A 24 20.46 26.99 3.99
CA ALA A 24 20.20 25.61 3.64
C ALA A 24 18.70 25.49 3.31
N LEU A 25 18.35 25.32 2.03
CA LEU A 25 17.02 24.84 1.66
C LEU A 25 16.94 23.40 2.15
N GLU A 26 16.24 23.17 3.27
CA GLU A 26 15.88 21.82 3.67
C GLU A 26 14.93 21.24 2.63
N ALA A 27 15.26 20.07 2.10
CA ALA A 27 14.38 19.36 1.19
C ALA A 27 13.07 19.03 1.93
N PRO A 28 11.89 19.18 1.28
CA PRO A 28 10.64 18.82 1.91
C PRO A 28 10.67 17.35 2.32
N LYS A 29 10.43 17.09 3.61
CA LYS A 29 10.29 15.74 4.15
C LYS A 29 9.08 15.09 3.50
N ALA A 30 9.28 13.99 2.79
CA ALA A 30 8.17 13.22 2.24
C ALA A 30 7.39 12.57 3.39
N GLU A 31 6.12 12.93 3.52
CA GLU A 31 5.20 12.32 4.47
C GLU A 31 4.29 11.34 3.72
N ALA A 32 4.23 10.10 4.23
CA ALA A 32 3.30 9.10 3.74
C ALA A 32 2.02 9.17 4.57
N PHE A 33 0.87 9.22 3.89
CA PHE A 33 -0.44 9.18 4.51
C PHE A 33 -1.18 7.92 4.04
N SER A 34 -1.73 7.16 4.98
CA SER A 34 -2.52 5.96 4.68
C SER A 34 -3.96 6.34 4.35
N LEU A 35 -4.44 5.91 3.18
CA LEU A 35 -5.86 6.00 2.85
C LEU A 35 -6.63 4.93 3.62
N ALA A 36 -7.77 5.30 4.21
CA ALA A 36 -8.63 4.35 4.89
C ALA A 36 -9.34 3.44 3.87
N ILE A 37 -9.20 2.13 4.06
CA ILE A 37 -9.92 1.08 3.34
C ILE A 37 -10.79 0.37 4.38
N THR A 38 -12.09 0.27 4.14
CA THR A 38 -13.01 -0.41 5.04
C THR A 38 -12.72 -1.90 5.03
N ASN A 39 -12.61 -2.52 6.21
CA ASN A 39 -12.34 -3.96 6.35
C ASN A 39 -11.13 -4.41 5.51
N ALA A 40 -10.01 -3.65 5.57
CA ALA A 40 -8.82 -3.90 4.75
C ALA A 40 -8.13 -5.25 5.02
N GLY A 41 -8.30 -5.76 6.23
CA GLY A 41 -7.78 -7.05 6.71
C GLY A 41 -8.76 -8.22 6.62
N PHE A 42 -10.02 -7.96 6.22
CA PHE A 42 -11.08 -8.97 6.20
C PHE A 42 -11.48 -9.52 7.59
N GLU A 43 -11.20 -8.80 8.67
CA GLU A 43 -11.49 -9.24 10.05
C GLU A 43 -12.98 -9.19 10.47
N ASP A 44 -13.85 -8.65 9.62
CA ASP A 44 -15.30 -8.65 9.82
C ASP A 44 -15.98 -9.61 8.82
N PRO A 45 -16.73 -10.64 9.27
CA PRO A 45 -17.07 -10.96 10.67
C PRO A 45 -15.99 -11.74 11.41
N ILE A 46 -16.14 -11.83 12.74
CA ILE A 46 -15.37 -12.77 13.55
C ILE A 46 -15.81 -14.19 13.20
N LEU A 47 -14.86 -15.00 12.76
CA LEU A 47 -15.07 -16.39 12.34
C LEU A 47 -14.31 -17.36 13.25
N GLY A 48 -14.88 -18.55 13.43
CA GLY A 48 -14.15 -19.68 13.99
C GLY A 48 -13.06 -20.19 13.04
N TYR A 49 -12.09 -20.91 13.60
CA TYR A 49 -10.97 -21.45 12.83
C TYR A 49 -11.44 -22.35 11.68
N GLY A 50 -11.03 -22.03 10.45
CA GLY A 50 -11.42 -22.75 9.24
C GLY A 50 -12.84 -22.47 8.74
N GLU A 51 -13.58 -21.58 9.40
CA GLU A 51 -14.90 -21.15 8.93
C GLU A 51 -14.78 -20.07 7.85
N PHE A 52 -15.82 -19.96 7.01
CA PHE A 52 -15.92 -18.97 5.95
C PHE A 52 -17.35 -18.44 5.80
N THR A 53 -17.49 -17.23 5.28
CA THR A 53 -18.78 -16.66 4.90
C THR A 53 -19.24 -17.15 3.52
N ASP A 54 -20.54 -17.08 3.25
CA ASP A 54 -21.10 -17.36 1.93
C ASP A 54 -21.44 -16.06 1.22
N LYS A 55 -20.74 -15.77 0.11
CA LYS A 55 -20.99 -14.61 -0.78
C LYS A 55 -21.15 -13.29 -0.04
N SER A 56 -20.26 -13.03 0.91
CA SER A 56 -20.29 -11.78 1.69
C SER A 56 -18.90 -11.42 2.21
N ILE A 57 -18.48 -10.19 1.93
CA ILE A 57 -17.28 -9.57 2.51
C ILE A 57 -17.66 -8.11 2.88
N PRO A 58 -17.98 -7.83 4.15
CA PRO A 58 -18.39 -6.49 4.59
C PRO A 58 -17.41 -5.40 4.13
N GLY A 59 -17.95 -4.32 3.55
CA GLY A 59 -17.17 -3.20 3.01
C GLY A 59 -16.64 -3.41 1.58
N TRP A 60 -16.76 -4.61 1.00
CA TRP A 60 -16.30 -4.91 -0.34
C TRP A 60 -17.47 -5.29 -1.25
N GLU A 61 -17.43 -4.81 -2.47
CA GLU A 61 -18.39 -5.16 -3.52
C GLU A 61 -17.85 -6.27 -4.39
N LEU A 62 -18.76 -7.10 -4.92
CA LEU A 62 -18.39 -8.13 -5.88
C LEU A 62 -17.99 -7.50 -7.21
N TYR A 63 -16.81 -7.87 -7.71
CA TYR A 63 -16.41 -7.63 -9.09
C TYR A 63 -16.58 -8.93 -9.89
N ASP A 64 -17.65 -9.03 -10.67
CA ASP A 64 -17.96 -10.23 -11.46
C ASP A 64 -18.46 -9.88 -12.87
N PRO A 65 -17.58 -9.37 -13.76
CA PRO A 65 -17.96 -9.00 -15.13
C PRO A 65 -18.36 -10.21 -15.99
N SER A 66 -18.02 -11.44 -15.57
CA SER A 66 -18.28 -12.68 -16.29
C SER A 66 -19.45 -13.49 -15.71
N GLY A 67 -20.08 -13.01 -14.63
CA GLY A 67 -21.22 -13.67 -13.98
C GLY A 67 -20.90 -15.01 -13.33
N LEU A 68 -19.63 -15.29 -13.01
CA LEU A 68 -19.15 -16.59 -12.52
C LEU A 68 -19.68 -16.92 -11.12
N ILE A 69 -19.79 -15.93 -10.25
CA ILE A 69 -20.14 -16.11 -8.83
C ILE A 69 -21.62 -16.46 -8.66
N SER A 70 -22.44 -16.10 -9.65
CA SER A 70 -23.86 -16.44 -9.67
C SER A 70 -24.11 -17.94 -9.84
N ILE A 71 -23.12 -18.69 -10.33
CA ILE A 71 -23.26 -20.12 -10.63
C ILE A 71 -23.23 -20.91 -9.30
N PRO A 72 -24.32 -21.60 -8.92
CA PRO A 72 -24.40 -22.29 -7.64
C PRO A 72 -23.35 -23.39 -7.49
N PHE A 73 -22.84 -23.58 -6.28
CA PHE A 73 -21.94 -24.67 -5.86
C PHE A 73 -20.56 -24.73 -6.54
N VAL A 74 -20.26 -23.87 -7.51
CA VAL A 74 -18.98 -23.87 -8.24
C VAL A 74 -18.17 -22.59 -8.06
N ALA A 75 -18.73 -21.56 -7.42
CA ALA A 75 -18.04 -20.31 -7.20
C ALA A 75 -18.49 -19.62 -5.91
N ASN A 76 -17.56 -18.98 -5.21
CA ASN A 76 -17.82 -18.24 -3.97
C ASN A 76 -16.82 -17.09 -3.81
N TYR A 77 -17.20 -16.09 -3.02
CA TYR A 77 -16.31 -15.09 -2.43
C TYR A 77 -16.63 -14.95 -0.96
N ALA A 78 -15.61 -14.93 -0.11
CA ALA A 78 -15.78 -15.10 1.33
C ALA A 78 -14.73 -14.37 2.13
N VAL A 79 -15.07 -14.08 3.38
CA VAL A 79 -14.10 -13.97 4.46
C VAL A 79 -13.82 -15.39 4.94
N TYR A 80 -12.55 -15.73 5.12
CA TYR A 80 -12.11 -17.05 5.54
C TYR A 80 -11.11 -16.93 6.69
N HIS A 81 -11.37 -17.61 7.80
CA HIS A 81 -10.38 -17.75 8.87
C HIS A 81 -9.35 -18.78 8.44
N ALA A 82 -8.15 -18.31 8.09
CA ALA A 82 -7.08 -19.13 7.54
C ALA A 82 -6.74 -20.30 8.48
N ALA A 83 -6.79 -21.53 7.96
CA ALA A 83 -6.44 -22.72 8.71
C ALA A 83 -5.15 -23.37 8.20
N SER A 84 -4.48 -24.11 9.08
CA SER A 84 -3.15 -24.70 8.85
C SER A 84 -3.17 -25.86 7.85
N TYR A 85 -4.36 -26.37 7.51
CA TYR A 85 -4.52 -27.35 6.44
C TYR A 85 -4.56 -26.69 5.05
N SER A 86 -4.87 -25.40 4.97
CA SER A 86 -4.90 -24.61 3.74
C SER A 86 -3.63 -23.77 3.55
N TYR A 87 -3.00 -23.32 4.64
CA TYR A 87 -1.80 -22.49 4.60
C TYR A 87 -0.76 -22.98 5.61
N VAL A 88 0.52 -22.78 5.28
CA VAL A 88 1.64 -23.13 6.19
C VAL A 88 1.81 -22.12 7.33
N ASP A 89 1.44 -20.87 7.06
CA ASP A 89 1.51 -19.74 8.00
C ASP A 89 0.09 -19.26 8.33
N GLU A 90 -0.02 -18.50 9.43
CA GLU A 90 -1.26 -17.80 9.81
C GLU A 90 -1.61 -16.67 8.81
N ALA A 91 -2.78 -16.05 8.98
CA ALA A 91 -3.17 -14.89 8.19
C ALA A 91 -2.10 -13.78 8.28
N PRO A 92 -1.77 -13.08 7.17
CA PRO A 92 -0.75 -12.03 7.21
C PRO A 92 -1.07 -10.85 8.14
N GLU A 93 -2.34 -10.68 8.48
CA GLU A 93 -2.86 -9.74 9.48
C GLU A 93 -4.10 -10.39 10.11
N GLY A 94 -4.32 -10.18 11.41
CA GLY A 94 -5.49 -10.71 12.10
C GLY A 94 -5.63 -12.23 12.03
N ASN A 95 -6.86 -12.71 11.80
CA ASN A 95 -7.20 -14.14 11.71
C ASN A 95 -7.72 -14.53 10.31
N ASN A 96 -8.21 -13.56 9.55
CA ASN A 96 -8.99 -13.78 8.36
C ASN A 96 -8.24 -13.36 7.09
N VAL A 97 -8.73 -13.87 5.96
CA VAL A 97 -8.34 -13.45 4.61
C VAL A 97 -9.58 -13.35 3.73
N GLY A 98 -9.49 -12.53 2.68
CA GLY A 98 -10.46 -12.56 1.58
C GLY A 98 -10.15 -13.74 0.65
N ALA A 99 -11.16 -14.55 0.36
CA ALA A 99 -11.06 -15.74 -0.49
C ALA A 99 -11.98 -15.62 -1.70
N ILE A 100 -11.46 -15.94 -2.89
CA ILE A 100 -12.23 -16.09 -4.13
C ILE A 100 -12.04 -17.51 -4.63
N PHE A 101 -13.12 -18.26 -4.74
CA PHE A 101 -13.12 -19.62 -5.26
C PHE A 101 -13.86 -19.67 -6.60
N LEU A 102 -13.19 -20.20 -7.63
CA LEU A 102 -13.74 -20.43 -8.97
C LEU A 102 -13.44 -21.87 -9.38
N GLY A 103 -14.37 -22.78 -9.15
CA GLY A 103 -14.33 -24.19 -9.57
C GLY A 103 -14.72 -24.41 -11.04
N LEU A 104 -14.55 -23.39 -11.88
CA LEU A 104 -14.80 -23.46 -13.32
C LEU A 104 -13.53 -23.82 -14.08
N GLU A 105 -13.69 -24.23 -15.34
CA GLU A 105 -12.55 -24.45 -16.23
C GLU A 105 -11.66 -23.19 -16.35
N PRO A 106 -10.34 -23.35 -16.47
CA PRO A 106 -9.47 -22.21 -16.72
C PRO A 106 -9.94 -21.42 -17.95
N ARG A 107 -9.85 -20.08 -17.87
CA ARG A 107 -10.27 -19.12 -18.91
C ARG A 107 -11.78 -18.91 -19.05
N SER A 108 -12.61 -19.39 -18.11
CA SER A 108 -14.05 -19.06 -18.06
C SER A 108 -14.36 -17.58 -17.80
N GLY A 109 -13.40 -16.80 -17.30
CA GLY A 109 -13.56 -15.37 -17.02
C GLY A 109 -12.75 -14.94 -15.80
N VAL A 110 -13.08 -13.79 -15.24
CA VAL A 110 -12.48 -13.29 -13.99
C VAL A 110 -13.58 -12.82 -13.04
N ALA A 111 -13.32 -13.00 -11.75
CA ALA A 111 -14.11 -12.44 -10.66
C ALA A 111 -13.18 -12.05 -9.50
N GLY A 112 -13.66 -11.20 -8.60
CA GLY A 112 -12.92 -10.73 -7.45
C GLY A 112 -13.77 -9.76 -6.61
N ILE A 113 -13.09 -8.86 -5.91
CA ILE A 113 -13.71 -7.82 -5.09
C ILE A 113 -13.17 -6.44 -5.44
N THR A 114 -13.97 -5.43 -5.14
CA THR A 114 -13.62 -4.03 -5.34
C THR A 114 -14.14 -3.17 -4.20
N GLN A 115 -13.45 -2.07 -3.90
CA GLN A 115 -13.91 -1.05 -2.99
C GLN A 115 -13.57 0.32 -3.59
N THR A 116 -14.59 1.15 -3.77
CA THR A 116 -14.40 2.55 -4.19
C THR A 116 -14.23 3.40 -2.94
N LEU A 117 -13.09 4.08 -2.82
CA LEU A 117 -12.81 4.96 -1.67
C LEU A 117 -13.44 6.34 -1.88
N SER A 118 -13.69 7.05 -0.78
CA SER A 118 -14.07 8.46 -0.80
C SER A 118 -12.91 9.41 -1.13
N SER A 119 -11.67 8.91 -1.00
CA SER A 119 -10.46 9.65 -1.37
C SER A 119 -10.37 9.82 -2.89
N VAL A 120 -9.93 11.00 -3.34
CA VAL A 120 -9.79 11.33 -4.75
C VAL A 120 -8.33 11.37 -5.19
N LEU A 121 -8.08 11.08 -6.46
CA LEU A 121 -6.74 11.16 -7.05
C LEU A 121 -6.27 12.62 -7.05
N THR A 122 -5.10 12.86 -6.49
CA THR A 122 -4.48 14.20 -6.37
C THR A 122 -3.26 14.28 -7.28
N ALA A 123 -3.16 15.38 -8.03
CA ALA A 123 -2.04 15.60 -8.94
C ALA A 123 -0.73 15.77 -8.17
N GLY A 124 0.37 15.24 -8.72
CA GLY A 124 1.68 15.28 -8.05
C GLY A 124 1.82 14.32 -6.86
N THR A 125 0.84 13.45 -6.62
CA THR A 125 0.85 12.47 -5.53
C THR A 125 1.19 11.07 -6.05
N LYS A 126 2.12 10.38 -5.38
CA LYS A 126 2.40 8.96 -5.59
C LYS A 126 1.54 8.13 -4.64
N TYR A 127 0.87 7.11 -5.16
CA TYR A 127 0.08 6.16 -4.38
C TYR A 127 0.74 4.80 -4.41
N ASP A 128 0.85 4.16 -3.26
CA ASP A 128 1.39 2.81 -3.11
C ASP A 128 0.30 1.90 -2.53
N LEU A 129 -0.15 0.91 -3.31
CA LEU A 129 -1.09 -0.11 -2.88
C LEU A 129 -0.34 -1.41 -2.61
N GLN A 130 -0.57 -2.01 -1.45
CA GLN A 130 0.05 -3.28 -1.04
C GLN A 130 -1.02 -4.26 -0.57
N VAL A 131 -0.91 -5.51 -1.01
CA VAL A 131 -1.78 -6.61 -0.60
C VAL A 131 -0.95 -7.90 -0.54
N LYS A 132 -1.28 -8.80 0.39
CA LYS A 132 -0.69 -10.13 0.46
C LYS A 132 -1.60 -11.12 -0.27
N VAL A 133 -1.02 -11.96 -1.11
CA VAL A 133 -1.76 -12.94 -1.91
C VAL A 133 -1.32 -14.33 -1.48
N GLY A 134 -2.27 -15.12 -0.98
CA GLY A 134 -2.06 -16.50 -0.56
C GLY A 134 -2.37 -17.49 -1.68
N ASN A 135 -1.59 -18.56 -1.78
CA ASN A 135 -1.91 -19.73 -2.59
C ASN A 135 -2.26 -20.89 -1.65
N ALA A 136 -3.56 -21.22 -1.56
CA ALA A 136 -4.01 -22.29 -0.68
C ALA A 136 -3.47 -23.64 -1.15
N ALA A 137 -3.16 -24.52 -0.20
CA ALA A 137 -2.88 -25.91 -0.48
C ALA A 137 -4.07 -26.54 -1.23
N PRO A 138 -3.81 -27.45 -2.19
CA PRO A 138 -4.89 -28.15 -2.87
C PRO A 138 -5.72 -28.96 -1.88
N ASP A 139 -7.03 -29.00 -2.11
CA ASP A 139 -7.90 -29.88 -1.35
C ASP A 139 -7.39 -31.32 -1.44
N LYS A 140 -7.28 -31.97 -0.28
CA LYS A 140 -7.02 -33.41 -0.26
C LYS A 140 -8.27 -34.09 -0.80
N ILE A 141 -8.20 -34.59 -2.03
CA ILE A 141 -9.21 -35.47 -2.60
C ILE A 141 -9.37 -36.64 -1.62
N MET A 142 -10.54 -36.72 -0.98
CA MET A 142 -10.95 -37.87 -0.18
C MET A 142 -11.46 -38.98 -1.09
#